data_AF-A0A3D3WBH8-F1
#
_entry.id   AF-A0A3D3WBH8-F1
#
_cell.length_a   1.000
_cell.length_b   1.000
_cell.length_c   1.000
_cell.angle_alpha   90.00
_cell.angle_beta   90.00
_cell.angle_gamma   90.00
#
_symmetry.space_group_name_H-M   'P 1'
#
loop_
_entity.id
_entity.type
_entity.pdbx_description
1 polymer ?
#
loop_
_entity_poly.entity_id
_entity_poly.type
_entity_poly.pdbx_seq_one_letter_code
_entity_poly.pdbx_strand_id
1 'polypeptide(L)'
;MKKTRKSLAFLTILAMLVSLCAAPAFAGANLITNGDFEGGNTGFDTEYTYLDPANTGTWTLGPEYMYTVSTNPHDYHSAWAAFGDHTSGTGKMMIVNGTYLNQITRVVWSQDVSLEAAASNSEGWELWAGSGQKWNVGMAYISNTEDKICVRLVLNHKAVNGNFKMTEVHLAIGDSLADIPQTKNGNPIPGQFPVHAEFDPGVYEYEYCFDNEWDMGTELFIATHAVMERPEISHMEGDIKVIDQAAQSETLWGNCNPFPGKNWARFIRYTTQASQAVTYRLTFWARSTYPDAPAILQVKEGETVLGTLDLTSDTTLWSKFQHDFTVPADTDTKIEIRDLRLVASGDDFCIDDISLEKLD
;
A
#
# COMPACT_ATOMS: atom_id res chain seq x y z
N MET A 1 58.75 -52.30 22.08
CA MET A 1 58.77 -51.04 22.86
C MET A 1 59.06 -49.90 21.88
N LYS A 2 58.31 -48.83 21.64
CA LYS A 2 57.04 -48.24 22.13
C LYS A 2 56.35 -47.68 20.86
N LYS A 3 55.07 -47.99 20.62
CA LYS A 3 54.25 -47.33 19.58
C LYS A 3 53.82 -45.96 20.11
N THR A 4 54.31 -44.86 19.55
CA THR A 4 53.89 -43.50 19.88
C THR A 4 52.61 -43.16 19.10
N ARG A 5 51.48 -43.07 19.82
CA ARG A 5 50.22 -42.52 19.32
C ARG A 5 50.40 -41.03 19.05
N LYS A 6 50.21 -40.57 17.82
CA LYS A 6 49.88 -39.17 17.53
C LYS A 6 48.36 -39.05 17.49
N SER A 7 47.78 -38.50 18.56
CA SER A 7 46.37 -38.10 18.63
C SER A 7 46.17 -36.85 17.80
N LEU A 8 45.48 -36.97 16.66
CA LEU A 8 45.02 -35.85 15.85
C LEU A 8 43.70 -35.36 16.47
N ALA A 9 43.75 -34.22 17.17
CA ALA A 9 42.54 -33.55 17.66
C ALA A 9 41.92 -32.77 16.50
N PHE A 10 40.77 -33.24 16.01
CA PHE A 10 39.93 -32.53 15.06
C PHE A 10 39.15 -31.47 15.83
N LEU A 11 39.49 -30.19 15.64
CA LEU A 11 38.72 -29.06 16.18
C LEU A 11 37.94 -28.43 15.03
N THR A 12 36.76 -28.98 14.73
CA THR A 12 35.78 -28.30 13.86
C THR A 12 34.96 -27.33 14.71
N ILE A 13 35.33 -26.06 14.67
CA ILE A 13 34.48 -24.96 15.13
C ILE A 13 33.44 -24.73 14.02
N LEU A 14 32.23 -25.24 14.22
CA LEU A 14 31.07 -24.93 13.38
C LEU A 14 30.54 -23.58 13.83
N ALA A 15 30.95 -22.51 13.15
CA ALA A 15 30.33 -21.20 13.29
C ALA A 15 28.93 -21.27 12.66
N MET A 16 27.89 -21.40 13.49
CA MET A 16 26.52 -21.08 13.08
C MET A 16 26.44 -19.57 12.85
N LEU A 17 26.61 -19.16 11.60
CA LEU A 17 26.06 -17.88 11.14
C LEU A 17 24.53 -18.01 11.24
N VAL A 18 23.96 -17.36 12.26
CA VAL A 18 22.56 -16.95 12.21
C VAL A 18 22.49 -15.89 11.12
N SER A 19 22.22 -16.33 9.90
CA SER A 19 21.78 -15.44 8.82
C SER A 19 20.42 -14.91 9.26
N LEU A 20 20.42 -13.71 9.83
CA LEU A 20 19.22 -12.91 9.98
C LEU A 20 18.70 -12.70 8.55
N CYS A 21 17.74 -13.52 8.14
CA CYS A 21 17.00 -13.31 6.91
C CYS A 21 16.19 -12.04 7.16
N ALA A 22 16.78 -10.88 6.89
CA ALA A 22 15.99 -9.73 6.52
C ALA A 22 15.26 -10.20 5.25
N ALA A 23 13.97 -10.51 5.39
CA ALA A 23 13.13 -10.63 4.22
C ALA A 23 13.36 -9.35 3.41
N PRO A 24 13.47 -9.42 2.06
CA PRO A 24 13.39 -8.20 1.28
C PRO A 24 12.08 -7.55 1.70
N ALA A 25 12.16 -6.35 2.28
CA ALA A 25 11.00 -5.50 2.38
C ALA A 25 10.50 -5.39 0.94
N PHE A 26 9.29 -5.86 0.68
CA PHE A 26 8.65 -5.54 -0.58
C PHE A 26 8.57 -4.02 -0.59
N ALA A 27 9.39 -3.38 -1.44
CA ALA A 27 9.25 -1.96 -1.67
C ALA A 27 7.87 -1.80 -2.33
N GLY A 28 6.97 -1.07 -1.69
CA GLY A 28 5.73 -0.65 -2.33
C GLY A 28 6.02 0.05 -3.66
N ALA A 29 5.04 0.10 -4.56
CA ALA A 29 5.20 0.89 -5.78
C ALA A 29 5.54 2.35 -5.41
N ASN A 30 6.52 2.95 -6.08
CA ASN A 30 6.83 4.37 -5.91
C ASN A 30 5.61 5.19 -6.38
N LEU A 31 5.06 6.00 -5.48
CA LEU A 31 3.93 6.88 -5.75
C LEU A 31 4.33 8.14 -6.50
N ILE A 32 5.62 8.50 -6.49
CA ILE A 32 6.12 9.64 -7.27
C ILE A 32 6.29 9.21 -8.72
N THR A 33 5.56 9.89 -9.60
CA THR A 33 5.75 9.77 -11.05
C THR A 33 6.90 10.67 -11.51
N ASN A 34 7.68 10.20 -12.49
CA ASN A 34 8.83 10.93 -13.05
C ASN A 34 9.82 11.45 -11.99
N GLY A 35 10.01 10.70 -10.89
CA GLY A 35 10.94 11.06 -9.82
C GLY A 35 12.42 10.96 -10.22
N ASP A 36 12.72 10.21 -11.28
CA ASP A 36 14.02 10.08 -11.94
C ASP A 36 14.22 11.09 -13.08
N PHE A 37 13.21 11.93 -13.36
CA PHE A 37 13.23 12.98 -14.38
C PHE A 37 13.44 12.53 -15.84
N GLU A 38 13.38 11.23 -16.16
CA GLU A 38 13.55 10.72 -17.52
C GLU A 38 12.42 11.18 -18.48
N GLY A 39 11.24 11.43 -17.92
CA GLY A 39 10.11 12.09 -18.59
C GLY A 39 10.28 13.59 -18.82
N GLY A 40 11.43 14.17 -18.48
CA GLY A 40 11.73 15.59 -18.65
C GLY A 40 10.94 16.48 -17.70
N ASN A 41 10.52 17.66 -18.19
CA ASN A 41 9.77 18.65 -17.41
C ASN A 41 8.27 18.33 -17.36
N THR A 42 7.92 17.17 -16.80
CA THR A 42 6.53 16.70 -16.67
C THR A 42 6.31 16.01 -15.33
N GLY A 43 5.06 15.91 -14.87
CA GLY A 43 4.72 15.14 -13.65
C GLY A 43 5.07 15.83 -12.33
N PHE A 44 5.49 17.10 -12.34
CA PHE A 44 5.73 17.86 -11.11
C PHE A 44 5.41 19.35 -11.32
N ASP A 45 5.18 20.04 -10.20
CA ASP A 45 5.03 21.49 -10.14
C ASP A 45 6.26 22.13 -9.51
N THR A 46 6.54 23.39 -9.89
CA THR A 46 7.63 24.19 -9.35
C THR A 46 7.29 25.66 -9.42
N GLU A 47 7.84 26.43 -8.48
CA GLU A 47 7.79 27.89 -8.54
C GLU A 47 8.93 28.47 -9.38
N TYR A 48 9.96 27.70 -9.75
CA TYR A 48 11.11 28.21 -10.52
C TYR A 48 10.75 28.40 -12.00
N THR A 49 11.47 29.27 -12.70
CA THR A 49 11.25 29.50 -14.13
C THR A 49 11.94 28.44 -14.96
N TYR A 50 11.18 27.72 -15.78
CA TYR A 50 11.73 26.66 -16.64
C TYR A 50 12.57 27.20 -17.80
N LEU A 51 13.76 26.64 -17.97
CA LEU A 51 14.60 26.76 -19.16
C LEU A 51 14.46 25.49 -20.01
N ASP A 52 14.03 25.65 -21.26
CA ASP A 52 14.04 24.55 -22.24
C ASP A 52 15.49 24.00 -22.42
N PRO A 53 15.73 22.70 -22.20
CA PRO A 53 17.06 22.09 -22.25
C PRO A 53 17.69 22.15 -23.65
N ALA A 54 16.93 22.43 -24.71
CA ALA A 54 17.50 22.72 -26.02
C ALA A 54 18.34 24.01 -26.05
N ASN A 55 18.10 24.93 -25.10
CA ASN A 55 18.86 26.17 -24.94
C ASN A 55 20.08 25.97 -24.04
N THR A 56 21.10 25.29 -24.57
CA THR A 56 22.39 25.07 -23.88
C THR A 56 23.37 26.22 -24.12
N GLY A 57 24.31 26.40 -23.19
CA GLY A 57 25.32 27.43 -23.25
C GLY A 57 25.85 27.76 -21.86
N THR A 58 27.08 28.26 -21.79
CA THR A 58 27.85 28.40 -20.53
C THR A 58 27.25 29.33 -19.47
N TRP A 59 26.13 29.98 -19.74
CA TRP A 59 25.40 30.89 -18.85
C TRP A 59 23.89 30.92 -19.12
N THR A 60 23.33 29.90 -19.80
CA THR A 60 21.89 29.91 -20.15
C THR A 60 21.00 29.74 -18.92
N LEU A 61 21.51 29.10 -17.87
CA LEU A 61 20.89 29.01 -16.55
C LEU A 61 21.62 29.90 -15.55
N GLY A 62 22.14 31.04 -16.03
CA GLY A 62 22.79 32.08 -15.23
C GLY A 62 21.83 33.01 -14.48
N PRO A 63 20.63 33.37 -15.00
CA PRO A 63 19.64 34.06 -14.19
C PRO A 63 19.20 33.17 -13.03
N GLU A 64 19.18 33.72 -11.83
CA GLU A 64 18.71 33.04 -10.63
C GLU A 64 17.22 32.71 -10.74
N TYR A 65 16.72 31.83 -9.87
CA TYR A 65 15.31 31.42 -9.85
C TYR A 65 14.88 30.70 -11.14
N MET A 66 15.79 29.90 -11.71
CA MET A 66 15.56 29.10 -12.90
C MET A 66 15.90 27.62 -12.66
N TYR A 67 15.33 26.75 -13.48
CA TYR A 67 15.68 25.33 -13.51
C TYR A 67 15.58 24.75 -14.92
N THR A 68 16.19 23.60 -15.13
CA THR A 68 15.97 22.75 -16.31
C THR A 68 15.97 21.28 -15.91
N VAL A 69 15.65 20.39 -16.85
CA VAL A 69 15.76 18.94 -16.69
C VAL A 69 16.66 18.40 -17.79
N SER A 70 17.87 17.99 -17.43
CA SER A 70 18.91 17.57 -18.37
C SER A 70 19.97 16.69 -17.70
N THR A 71 20.99 16.30 -18.45
CA THR A 71 21.97 15.28 -18.06
C THR A 71 23.25 15.82 -17.44
N ASN A 72 23.55 17.12 -17.55
CA ASN A 72 24.80 17.71 -17.04
C ASN A 72 24.62 19.21 -16.73
N PRO A 73 24.84 19.67 -15.49
CA PRO A 73 24.68 21.09 -15.12
C PRO A 73 25.73 21.98 -15.80
N HIS A 74 26.93 21.48 -16.08
CA HIS A 74 27.99 22.27 -16.72
C HIS A 74 27.62 22.78 -18.12
N ASP A 75 26.70 22.11 -18.82
CA ASP A 75 26.24 22.51 -20.15
C ASP A 75 25.42 23.82 -20.12
N TYR A 76 24.94 24.22 -18.95
CA TYR A 76 24.06 25.37 -18.72
C TYR A 76 24.74 26.50 -17.93
N HIS A 77 25.83 26.19 -17.24
CA HIS A 77 26.56 27.13 -16.42
C HIS A 77 28.03 26.69 -16.25
N SER A 78 28.96 27.45 -16.82
CA SER A 78 30.39 27.10 -16.87
C SER A 78 31.10 27.05 -15.52
N ALA A 79 30.54 27.66 -14.48
CA ALA A 79 31.09 27.57 -13.12
C ALA A 79 30.66 26.30 -12.37
N TRP A 80 29.66 25.59 -12.87
CA TRP A 80 29.14 24.38 -12.23
C TRP A 80 29.99 23.15 -12.56
N ALA A 81 30.06 22.22 -11.61
CA ALA A 81 30.73 20.94 -11.81
C ALA A 81 30.08 20.12 -12.93
N ALA A 82 30.86 19.31 -13.64
CA ALA A 82 30.33 18.39 -14.66
C ALA A 82 30.08 17.00 -14.05
N PHE A 83 28.83 16.55 -14.06
CA PHE A 83 28.40 15.22 -13.59
C PHE A 83 27.04 14.83 -14.15
N GLY A 84 26.73 13.53 -14.15
CA GLY A 84 25.42 12.98 -14.53
C GLY A 84 24.51 12.68 -13.35
N ASP A 85 23.31 12.19 -13.64
CA ASP A 85 22.27 11.75 -12.69
C ASP A 85 22.81 10.75 -11.64
N HIS A 86 22.07 10.57 -10.55
CA HIS A 86 22.45 9.69 -9.45
C HIS A 86 22.32 8.20 -9.84
N THR A 87 21.33 7.84 -10.66
CA THR A 87 21.04 6.44 -11.01
C THR A 87 22.07 5.83 -11.97
N SER A 88 22.29 6.46 -13.13
CA SER A 88 23.08 5.89 -14.22
C SER A 88 24.36 6.67 -14.55
N GLY A 89 24.42 7.95 -14.16
CA GLY A 89 25.44 8.91 -14.57
C GLY A 89 25.29 9.43 -16.01
N THR A 90 24.21 9.08 -16.71
CA THR A 90 23.92 9.48 -18.10
C THR A 90 22.48 9.93 -18.35
N GLY A 91 21.59 9.68 -17.41
CA GLY A 91 20.18 10.08 -17.40
C GLY A 91 19.99 11.55 -17.06
N LYS A 92 18.73 11.94 -16.98
CA LYS A 92 18.28 13.29 -16.65
C LYS A 92 18.19 13.46 -15.15
N MET A 93 18.29 14.71 -14.73
CA MET A 93 18.04 15.16 -13.36
C MET A 93 17.53 16.59 -13.44
N MET A 94 16.84 17.05 -12.40
CA MET A 94 16.48 18.45 -12.29
C MET A 94 17.68 19.26 -11.82
N ILE A 95 18.03 20.30 -12.59
CA ILE A 95 19.18 21.18 -12.37
C ILE A 95 18.62 22.56 -12.03
N VAL A 96 19.03 23.11 -10.89
CA VAL A 96 18.46 24.33 -10.29
C VAL A 96 19.54 25.37 -10.07
N ASN A 97 19.29 26.60 -10.55
CA ASN A 97 20.00 27.78 -10.09
C ASN A 97 19.19 28.37 -8.94
N GLY A 98 19.81 28.47 -7.76
CA GLY A 98 19.20 28.94 -6.53
C GLY A 98 18.57 30.33 -6.67
N THR A 99 17.83 30.77 -5.67
CA THR A 99 17.16 32.07 -5.73
C THR A 99 17.59 32.99 -4.60
N TYR A 100 18.00 34.21 -4.90
CA TYR A 100 18.10 35.28 -3.89
C TYR A 100 16.95 36.30 -4.02
N LEU A 101 16.07 36.08 -5.00
CA LEU A 101 15.10 37.06 -5.47
C LEU A 101 14.10 37.39 -4.37
N ASN A 102 14.04 38.68 -4.00
CA ASN A 102 13.16 39.23 -2.96
C ASN A 102 13.31 38.58 -1.57
N GLN A 103 14.32 37.74 -1.35
CA GLN A 103 14.52 36.99 -0.11
C GLN A 103 13.30 36.13 0.27
N ILE A 104 12.71 35.45 -0.71
CA ILE A 104 11.56 34.54 -0.54
C ILE A 104 11.97 33.13 -0.95
N THR A 105 11.79 32.17 -0.04
CA THR A 105 11.98 30.72 -0.29
C THR A 105 10.97 30.23 -1.33
N ARG A 106 11.38 29.29 -2.19
CA ARG A 106 10.57 28.81 -3.31
C ARG A 106 10.43 27.31 -3.33
N VAL A 107 9.27 26.84 -3.81
CA VAL A 107 9.06 25.43 -4.11
C VAL A 107 9.90 25.06 -5.32
N VAL A 108 10.86 24.18 -5.11
CA VAL A 108 11.73 23.65 -6.15
C VAL A 108 11.00 22.56 -6.92
N TRP A 109 10.34 21.66 -6.20
CA TRP A 109 9.64 20.52 -6.75
C TRP A 109 8.45 20.16 -5.86
N SER A 110 7.32 19.80 -6.45
CA SER A 110 6.21 19.22 -5.73
C SER A 110 5.35 18.30 -6.60
N GLN A 111 4.65 17.36 -5.98
CA GLN A 111 3.65 16.51 -6.63
C GLN A 111 2.51 16.25 -5.65
N ASP A 112 1.27 16.33 -6.13
CA ASP A 112 0.10 15.86 -5.39
C ASP A 112 0.08 14.33 -5.40
N VAL A 113 -0.16 13.71 -4.24
CA VAL A 113 -0.16 12.27 -4.02
C VAL A 113 -1.34 11.85 -3.16
N SER A 114 -1.85 10.65 -3.41
CA SER A 114 -2.86 10.00 -2.57
C SER A 114 -2.16 8.95 -1.70
N LEU A 115 -2.24 9.12 -0.38
CA LEU A 115 -1.69 8.18 0.60
C LEU A 115 -2.81 7.36 1.20
N GLU A 116 -2.59 6.06 1.30
CA GLU A 116 -3.59 5.08 1.75
C GLU A 116 -3.19 4.51 3.11
N ALA A 117 -4.09 4.63 4.07
CA ALA A 117 -4.09 3.85 5.29
C ALA A 117 -4.35 2.36 5.00
N ALA A 118 -4.31 1.54 6.04
CA ALA A 118 -4.67 0.12 5.96
C ALA A 118 -6.09 -0.08 6.49
N ALA A 119 -6.73 -1.18 6.06
CA ALA A 119 -8.03 -1.56 6.60
C ALA A 119 -7.99 -1.69 8.13
N SER A 120 -9.15 -1.49 8.76
CA SER A 120 -9.35 -1.72 10.19
C SER A 120 -8.95 -3.14 10.60
N ASN A 121 -8.77 -3.34 11.91
CA ASN A 121 -8.56 -4.70 12.42
C ASN A 121 -9.76 -5.57 12.07
N SER A 122 -9.48 -6.71 11.44
CA SER A 122 -10.54 -7.65 11.08
C SER A 122 -11.19 -8.24 12.34
N GLU A 123 -12.50 -8.04 12.46
CA GLU A 123 -13.32 -8.68 13.48
C GLU A 123 -13.93 -9.98 12.95
N GLY A 124 -14.12 -10.97 13.81
CA GLY A 124 -14.53 -12.32 13.43
C GLY A 124 -15.78 -12.80 14.17
N TRP A 125 -16.71 -13.39 13.42
CA TRP A 125 -17.90 -14.07 13.93
C TRP A 125 -17.95 -15.50 13.45
N GLU A 126 -18.45 -16.40 14.29
CA GLU A 126 -18.62 -17.79 13.89
C GLU A 126 -19.69 -17.94 12.80
N LEU A 127 -19.42 -18.80 11.83
CA LEU A 127 -20.40 -19.26 10.84
C LEU A 127 -21.06 -20.54 11.32
N TRP A 128 -22.39 -20.56 11.31
CA TRP A 128 -23.17 -21.70 11.79
C TRP A 128 -24.12 -22.24 10.72
N ALA A 129 -24.14 -23.55 10.59
CA ALA A 129 -24.98 -24.31 9.68
C ALA A 129 -25.86 -25.34 10.42
N GLY A 130 -26.70 -26.04 9.66
CA GLY A 130 -27.58 -27.09 10.17
C GLY A 130 -28.83 -26.56 10.86
N SER A 131 -29.78 -27.47 11.09
CA SER A 131 -31.05 -27.15 11.74
C SER A 131 -30.84 -26.48 13.11
N GLY A 132 -31.35 -25.26 13.24
CA GLY A 132 -31.21 -24.45 14.46
C GLY A 132 -29.80 -23.91 14.70
N GLN A 133 -28.94 -23.84 13.66
CA GLN A 133 -27.60 -23.24 13.70
C GLN A 133 -26.70 -23.84 14.79
N LYS A 134 -26.58 -25.17 14.79
CA LYS A 134 -25.85 -25.94 15.83
C LYS A 134 -24.51 -26.47 15.38
N TRP A 135 -24.13 -26.25 14.13
CA TRP A 135 -22.85 -26.69 13.60
C TRP A 135 -21.99 -25.50 13.22
N ASN A 136 -20.95 -25.21 14.02
CA ASN A 136 -19.94 -24.22 13.64
C ASN A 136 -19.11 -24.77 12.47
N VAL A 137 -19.17 -24.06 11.34
CA VAL A 137 -18.55 -24.45 10.07
C VAL A 137 -17.45 -23.51 9.64
N GLY A 138 -17.22 -22.39 10.34
CA GLY A 138 -16.28 -21.38 9.86
C GLY A 138 -16.31 -20.08 10.64
N MET A 139 -15.73 -19.05 10.03
CA MET A 139 -15.72 -17.68 10.50
C MET A 139 -16.09 -16.72 9.36
N ALA A 140 -16.88 -15.70 9.68
CA ALA A 140 -17.05 -14.50 8.88
C ALA A 140 -16.15 -13.41 9.47
N TYR A 141 -15.27 -12.86 8.65
CA TYR A 141 -14.37 -11.78 8.98
C TYR A 141 -14.84 -10.50 8.33
N ILE A 142 -14.84 -9.40 9.06
CA ILE A 142 -15.27 -8.09 8.55
C ILE A 142 -14.23 -7.04 8.92
N SER A 143 -13.87 -6.20 7.97
CA SER A 143 -13.02 -5.02 8.14
C SER A 143 -13.49 -3.92 7.19
N ASN A 144 -13.08 -2.67 7.44
CA ASN A 144 -13.37 -1.55 6.57
C ASN A 144 -12.14 -0.66 6.35
N THR A 145 -12.05 -0.06 5.16
CA THR A 145 -11.27 1.17 4.88
C THR A 145 -12.23 2.36 4.88
N GLU A 146 -11.78 3.53 4.42
CA GLU A 146 -12.69 4.63 4.12
C GLU A 146 -13.63 4.27 2.97
N ASP A 147 -13.10 3.63 1.92
CA ASP A 147 -13.85 3.33 0.68
C ASP A 147 -14.58 1.99 0.66
N LYS A 148 -14.19 1.01 1.49
CA LYS A 148 -14.65 -0.38 1.36
C LYS A 148 -15.02 -1.03 2.68
N ILE A 149 -16.03 -1.90 2.66
CA ILE A 149 -16.32 -2.87 3.72
C ILE A 149 -16.18 -4.27 3.16
N CYS A 150 -15.19 -5.02 3.63
CA CYS A 150 -14.91 -6.37 3.16
C CYS A 150 -15.52 -7.41 4.11
N VAL A 151 -16.26 -8.37 3.54
CA VAL A 151 -16.85 -9.51 4.24
C VAL A 151 -16.22 -10.77 3.67
N ARG A 152 -15.49 -11.51 4.52
CA ARG A 152 -14.80 -12.74 4.14
C ARG A 152 -15.31 -13.93 4.93
N LEU A 153 -15.87 -14.91 4.22
CA LEU A 153 -16.34 -16.17 4.79
C LEU A 153 -15.26 -17.23 4.63
N VAL A 154 -14.96 -17.97 5.70
CA VAL A 154 -13.92 -19.01 5.70
C VAL A 154 -14.44 -20.26 6.39
N LEU A 155 -14.43 -21.39 5.69
CA LEU A 155 -14.74 -22.68 6.29
C LEU A 155 -13.62 -23.16 7.22
N ASN A 156 -13.99 -23.70 8.37
CA ASN A 156 -13.03 -24.26 9.32
C ASN A 156 -12.56 -25.66 8.88
N HIS A 157 -11.47 -26.11 9.49
CA HIS A 157 -10.87 -27.42 9.19
C HIS A 157 -11.84 -28.60 9.32
N LYS A 158 -12.88 -28.53 10.17
CA LYS A 158 -13.85 -29.62 10.32
C LYS A 158 -14.78 -29.71 9.11
N ALA A 159 -15.27 -28.58 8.62
CA ALA A 159 -16.08 -28.51 7.40
C ALA A 159 -15.26 -28.98 6.18
N VAL A 160 -14.03 -28.47 6.04
CA VAL A 160 -13.11 -28.84 4.96
C VAL A 160 -12.78 -30.34 4.99
N ASN A 161 -12.42 -30.91 6.14
CA ASN A 161 -12.14 -32.35 6.28
C ASN A 161 -13.39 -33.22 6.06
N GLY A 162 -14.58 -32.65 6.26
CA GLY A 162 -15.86 -33.24 5.89
C GLY A 162 -16.15 -33.18 4.38
N ASN A 163 -15.22 -32.65 3.57
CA ASN A 163 -15.35 -32.35 2.15
C ASN A 163 -16.45 -31.33 1.81
N PHE A 164 -16.83 -30.46 2.74
CA PHE A 164 -17.77 -29.38 2.43
C PHE A 164 -17.05 -28.22 1.73
N LYS A 165 -17.73 -27.67 0.74
CA LYS A 165 -17.35 -26.47 -0.01
C LYS A 165 -18.54 -25.54 -0.12
N MET A 166 -18.31 -24.23 -0.08
CA MET A 166 -19.34 -23.26 -0.43
C MET A 166 -19.57 -23.29 -1.94
N THR A 167 -20.82 -23.44 -2.34
CA THR A 167 -21.25 -23.47 -3.75
C THR A 167 -22.03 -22.21 -4.13
N GLU A 168 -22.54 -21.49 -3.13
CA GLU A 168 -23.31 -20.26 -3.34
C GLU A 168 -23.11 -19.31 -2.15
N VAL A 169 -22.98 -18.01 -2.41
CA VAL A 169 -22.90 -16.97 -1.38
C VAL A 169 -23.83 -15.81 -1.74
N HIS A 170 -24.59 -15.33 -0.76
CA HIS A 170 -25.42 -14.13 -0.85
C HIS A 170 -25.10 -13.19 0.32
N LEU A 171 -24.76 -11.95 0.00
CA LEU A 171 -24.41 -10.95 1.00
C LEU A 171 -25.26 -9.69 0.86
N ALA A 172 -25.67 -9.13 1.99
CA ALA A 172 -26.31 -7.81 2.07
C ALA A 172 -25.79 -7.05 3.29
N ILE A 173 -25.70 -5.73 3.17
CA ILE A 173 -25.30 -4.81 4.23
C ILE A 173 -26.24 -3.61 4.25
N GLY A 174 -26.45 -3.03 5.43
CA GLY A 174 -27.16 -1.76 5.61
C GLY A 174 -26.97 -1.22 7.02
N ASP A 175 -27.21 0.07 7.24
CA ASP A 175 -27.24 0.71 8.56
C ASP A 175 -28.57 0.49 9.29
N SER A 176 -29.53 -0.15 8.63
CA SER A 176 -30.70 -0.72 9.27
C SER A 176 -31.04 -2.11 8.73
N LEU A 177 -31.76 -2.90 9.53
CA LEU A 177 -32.31 -4.17 9.04
C LEU A 177 -33.29 -3.97 7.88
N ALA A 178 -33.88 -2.78 7.71
CA ALA A 178 -34.84 -2.52 6.64
C ALA A 178 -34.19 -2.48 5.26
N ASP A 179 -32.89 -2.17 5.20
CA ASP A 179 -32.12 -2.07 3.96
C ASP A 179 -31.71 -3.44 3.42
N ILE A 180 -31.73 -4.47 4.27
CA ILE A 180 -31.54 -5.85 3.86
C ILE A 180 -32.85 -6.35 3.23
N PRO A 181 -32.83 -6.86 1.98
CA PRO A 181 -34.01 -7.39 1.31
C PRO A 181 -34.75 -8.44 2.14
N GLN A 182 -35.98 -8.12 2.53
CA GLN A 182 -36.78 -8.93 3.44
C GLN A 182 -38.28 -8.80 3.19
N THR A 183 -39.02 -9.82 3.64
CA THR A 183 -40.48 -9.80 3.67
C THR A 183 -41.01 -8.76 4.68
N LYS A 184 -42.30 -8.39 4.57
CA LYS A 184 -42.97 -7.51 5.54
C LYS A 184 -42.89 -7.97 7.00
N ASN A 185 -42.67 -9.27 7.23
CA ASN A 185 -42.53 -9.85 8.56
C ASN A 185 -41.06 -9.95 9.03
N GLY A 186 -40.12 -9.33 8.31
CA GLY A 186 -38.70 -9.31 8.67
C GLY A 186 -37.95 -10.63 8.42
N ASN A 187 -38.46 -11.52 7.56
CA ASN A 187 -37.67 -12.66 7.06
C ASN A 187 -36.82 -12.21 5.88
N PRO A 188 -35.50 -12.42 5.89
CA PRO A 188 -34.65 -12.08 4.76
C PRO A 188 -34.98 -12.91 3.53
N ILE A 189 -34.69 -12.36 2.35
CA ILE A 189 -34.87 -13.01 1.05
C ILE A 189 -33.48 -13.09 0.38
N PRO A 190 -32.67 -14.14 0.64
CA PRO A 190 -31.30 -14.21 0.15
C PRO A 190 -31.15 -14.00 -1.37
N GLY A 191 -32.02 -14.59 -2.19
CA GLY A 191 -31.98 -14.40 -3.64
C GLY A 191 -32.34 -12.99 -4.14
N GLN A 192 -32.60 -12.03 -3.25
CA GLN A 192 -32.74 -10.60 -3.57
C GLN A 192 -31.58 -9.76 -3.00
N PHE A 193 -30.63 -10.38 -2.31
CA PHE A 193 -29.46 -9.68 -1.80
C PHE A 193 -28.63 -9.11 -2.96
N PRO A 194 -27.96 -7.96 -2.76
CA PRO A 194 -27.21 -7.29 -3.82
C PRO A 194 -26.01 -8.10 -4.31
N VAL A 195 -25.45 -8.95 -3.46
CA VAL A 195 -24.34 -9.84 -3.83
C VAL A 195 -24.87 -11.25 -3.97
N HIS A 196 -24.55 -11.87 -5.10
CA HIS A 196 -24.84 -13.25 -5.42
C HIS A 196 -23.64 -13.85 -6.16
N ALA A 197 -23.12 -14.96 -5.66
CA ALA A 197 -22.02 -15.67 -6.27
C ALA A 197 -22.28 -17.18 -6.24
N GLU A 198 -22.04 -17.85 -7.37
CA GLU A 198 -22.12 -19.29 -7.53
C GLU A 198 -20.73 -19.85 -7.88
N PHE A 199 -20.41 -21.06 -7.40
CA PHE A 199 -19.10 -21.65 -7.55
C PHE A 199 -19.18 -23.11 -8.01
N ASP A 200 -18.55 -23.39 -9.15
CA ASP A 200 -18.27 -24.73 -9.64
C ASP A 200 -16.83 -24.79 -10.21
N PRO A 201 -15.87 -25.43 -9.53
CA PRO A 201 -16.02 -26.15 -8.26
C PRO A 201 -16.20 -25.21 -7.06
N GLY A 202 -16.88 -25.70 -6.02
CA GLY A 202 -17.06 -24.95 -4.77
C GLY A 202 -15.75 -24.56 -4.07
N VAL A 203 -15.82 -23.52 -3.23
CA VAL A 203 -14.68 -22.85 -2.58
C VAL A 203 -14.67 -23.04 -1.06
N TYR A 204 -13.52 -22.84 -0.42
CA TYR A 204 -13.40 -22.88 1.05
C TYR A 204 -13.44 -21.50 1.70
N GLU A 205 -13.14 -20.47 0.93
CA GLU A 205 -13.21 -19.08 1.34
C GLU A 205 -13.79 -18.24 0.22
N TYR A 206 -14.43 -17.14 0.60
CA TYR A 206 -14.94 -16.14 -0.33
C TYR A 206 -14.91 -14.78 0.34
N GLU A 207 -14.42 -13.77 -0.36
CA GLU A 207 -14.41 -12.38 0.09
C GLU A 207 -15.13 -11.50 -0.93
N TYR A 208 -15.91 -10.55 -0.41
CA TYR A 208 -16.51 -9.50 -1.19
C TYR A 208 -16.40 -8.17 -0.44
N CYS A 209 -16.02 -7.10 -1.15
CA CYS A 209 -15.93 -5.76 -0.59
C CYS A 209 -17.02 -4.86 -1.18
N PHE A 210 -17.92 -4.40 -0.31
CA PHE A 210 -18.91 -3.37 -0.61
C PHE A 210 -18.23 -2.00 -0.65
N ASP A 211 -18.82 -1.06 -1.39
CA ASP A 211 -18.52 0.36 -1.18
C ASP A 211 -18.92 0.75 0.25
N ASN A 212 -18.04 1.45 0.96
CA ASN A 212 -18.35 1.97 2.27
C ASN A 212 -19.02 3.33 2.13
N GLU A 213 -20.32 3.38 2.42
CA GLU A 213 -21.12 4.61 2.37
C GLU A 213 -21.35 5.21 3.76
N TRP A 214 -20.70 4.67 4.80
CA TRP A 214 -20.99 4.99 6.20
C TRP A 214 -19.81 5.58 6.94
N ASP A 215 -20.10 6.61 7.74
CA ASP A 215 -19.13 7.24 8.63
C ASP A 215 -18.59 6.27 9.68
N MET A 216 -17.38 6.54 10.17
CA MET A 216 -16.79 5.82 11.29
C MET A 216 -17.71 5.81 12.52
N GLY A 217 -17.86 4.65 13.16
CA GLY A 217 -18.71 4.45 14.33
C GLY A 217 -20.17 4.10 14.02
N THR A 218 -20.54 3.95 12.75
CA THR A 218 -21.89 3.53 12.33
C THR A 218 -22.08 2.04 12.61
N GLU A 219 -23.19 1.65 13.25
CA GLU A 219 -23.60 0.25 13.41
C GLU A 219 -24.27 -0.25 12.12
N LEU A 220 -23.70 -1.29 11.54
CA LEU A 220 -24.14 -1.94 10.32
C LEU A 220 -24.68 -3.35 10.60
N PHE A 221 -25.64 -3.74 9.78
CA PHE A 221 -26.32 -5.02 9.79
C PHE A 221 -25.90 -5.79 8.54
N ILE A 222 -25.27 -6.95 8.74
CA ILE A 222 -24.67 -7.73 7.65
C ILE A 222 -25.29 -9.12 7.61
N ALA A 223 -25.88 -9.47 6.48
CA ALA A 223 -26.45 -10.78 6.20
C ALA A 223 -25.46 -11.60 5.37
N THR A 224 -25.02 -12.75 5.90
CA THR A 224 -23.98 -13.59 5.28
C THR A 224 -24.50 -15.00 4.96
N HIS A 225 -25.48 -15.10 4.06
CA HIS A 225 -26.04 -16.39 3.67
C HIS A 225 -25.08 -17.11 2.73
N ALA A 226 -24.79 -18.38 2.97
CA ALA A 226 -24.13 -19.22 1.98
C ALA A 226 -24.72 -20.63 1.98
N VAL A 227 -24.57 -21.31 0.86
CA VAL A 227 -24.85 -22.74 0.71
C VAL A 227 -23.53 -23.47 0.67
N MET A 228 -23.41 -24.52 1.46
CA MET A 228 -22.29 -25.44 1.38
C MET A 228 -22.77 -26.86 1.07
N GLU A 229 -21.98 -27.54 0.26
CA GLU A 229 -22.29 -28.87 -0.21
C GLU A 229 -21.13 -29.82 0.03
N ARG A 230 -21.47 -31.06 0.37
CA ARG A 230 -20.54 -32.17 0.34
C ARG A 230 -20.84 -33.01 -0.91
N PRO A 231 -19.88 -33.20 -1.82
CA PRO A 231 -20.08 -34.02 -3.00
C PRO A 231 -20.37 -35.48 -2.63
N GLU A 232 -21.32 -36.11 -3.34
CA GLU A 232 -21.58 -37.54 -3.29
C GLU A 232 -20.73 -38.26 -4.31
N ILE A 233 -19.96 -39.27 -3.88
CA ILE A 233 -19.27 -40.15 -4.80
C ILE A 233 -20.31 -41.10 -5.36
N SER A 234 -20.69 -40.94 -6.62
CA SER A 234 -21.70 -41.78 -7.25
C SER A 234 -21.16 -43.17 -7.60
N HIS A 235 -19.95 -43.23 -8.15
CA HIS A 235 -19.24 -44.45 -8.47
C HIS A 235 -17.73 -44.20 -8.62
N MET A 236 -16.97 -45.29 -8.73
CA MET A 236 -15.53 -45.24 -9.04
C MET A 236 -15.34 -45.64 -10.49
N GLU A 237 -14.61 -44.85 -11.27
CA GLU A 237 -14.14 -45.22 -12.60
C GLU A 237 -12.63 -45.48 -12.52
N GLY A 238 -12.28 -46.75 -12.24
CA GLY A 238 -10.92 -47.11 -11.81
C GLY A 238 -10.61 -46.55 -10.42
N ASP A 239 -9.50 -45.81 -10.30
CA ASP A 239 -9.11 -45.12 -9.05
C ASP A 239 -9.69 -43.69 -8.96
N ILE A 240 -10.50 -43.26 -9.94
CA ILE A 240 -11.09 -41.92 -10.02
C ILE A 240 -12.49 -41.94 -9.38
N LYS A 241 -12.71 -41.04 -8.41
CA LYS A 241 -14.04 -40.81 -7.80
C LYS A 241 -14.89 -39.96 -8.74
N VAL A 242 -16.00 -40.52 -9.22
CA VAL A 242 -17.01 -39.79 -10.00
C VAL A 242 -18.03 -39.21 -9.04
N ILE A 243 -18.37 -37.93 -9.21
CA ILE A 243 -19.26 -37.15 -8.34
C ILE A 243 -20.41 -36.65 -9.20
N ASP A 244 -21.65 -37.08 -8.91
CA ASP A 244 -22.82 -36.74 -9.74
C ASP A 244 -23.80 -35.75 -9.08
N GLN A 245 -23.84 -35.68 -7.73
CA GLN A 245 -24.75 -34.81 -6.96
C GLN A 245 -24.16 -34.47 -5.57
N ALA A 246 -24.77 -33.52 -4.84
CA ALA A 246 -24.41 -33.23 -3.45
C ALA A 246 -25.03 -34.27 -2.49
N ALA A 247 -24.19 -34.96 -1.71
CA ALA A 247 -24.61 -35.90 -0.66
C ALA A 247 -25.28 -35.20 0.53
N GLN A 248 -24.96 -33.92 0.73
CA GLN A 248 -25.52 -33.09 1.77
C GLN A 248 -25.39 -31.64 1.34
N SER A 249 -26.45 -30.86 1.55
CA SER A 249 -26.50 -29.42 1.33
C SER A 249 -27.01 -28.75 2.60
N GLU A 250 -26.32 -27.70 3.05
CA GLU A 250 -26.66 -26.94 4.25
C GLU A 250 -26.52 -25.45 3.97
N THR A 251 -27.36 -24.64 4.63
CA THR A 251 -27.21 -23.18 4.64
C THR A 251 -26.44 -22.75 5.88
N LEU A 252 -25.62 -21.71 5.75
CA LEU A 252 -24.84 -21.15 6.84
C LEU A 252 -25.03 -19.63 6.93
N TRP A 253 -24.90 -19.13 8.16
CA TRP A 253 -25.05 -17.72 8.51
C TRP A 253 -24.02 -17.32 9.57
N GLY A 254 -23.59 -16.06 9.54
CA GLY A 254 -22.79 -15.44 10.59
C GLY A 254 -23.64 -15.25 11.85
N ASN A 255 -23.18 -15.82 12.96
CA ASN A 255 -23.91 -15.83 14.22
C ASN A 255 -23.69 -14.55 15.00
N CYS A 256 -24.75 -13.76 15.18
CA CYS A 256 -24.89 -12.85 16.31
C CYS A 256 -26.35 -12.57 16.68
N ASN A 257 -27.23 -12.30 15.72
CA ASN A 257 -28.60 -11.87 16.02
C ASN A 257 -29.65 -12.49 15.10
N PRO A 258 -30.80 -12.97 15.61
CA PRO A 258 -31.88 -13.48 14.76
C PRO A 258 -32.59 -12.34 14.04
N PHE A 259 -32.95 -12.57 12.78
CA PHE A 259 -33.90 -11.69 12.08
C PHE A 259 -35.29 -11.73 12.77
N PRO A 260 -36.06 -10.63 12.77
CA PRO A 260 -37.34 -10.53 13.49
C PRO A 260 -38.43 -11.53 13.09
N GLY A 261 -38.32 -12.14 11.90
CA GLY A 261 -39.29 -13.10 11.38
C GLY A 261 -39.26 -14.46 12.08
N LYS A 262 -39.05 -15.53 11.31
CA LYS A 262 -39.15 -16.92 11.79
C LYS A 262 -37.86 -17.45 12.45
N ASN A 263 -36.96 -16.58 12.94
CA ASN A 263 -35.73 -16.90 13.67
C ASN A 263 -34.79 -17.95 13.01
N TRP A 264 -34.94 -18.24 11.71
CA TRP A 264 -34.11 -19.22 10.99
C TRP A 264 -32.87 -18.58 10.36
N ALA A 265 -32.91 -17.27 10.15
CA ALA A 265 -31.82 -16.49 9.57
C ALA A 265 -31.18 -15.59 10.63
N ARG A 266 -29.92 -15.22 10.38
CA ARG A 266 -29.15 -14.37 11.27
C ARG A 266 -28.40 -13.27 10.54
N PHE A 267 -28.08 -12.22 11.29
CA PHE A 267 -27.20 -11.14 10.85
C PHE A 267 -26.09 -10.89 11.88
N ILE A 268 -25.02 -10.28 11.38
CA ILE A 268 -23.91 -9.74 12.14
C ILE A 268 -24.17 -8.24 12.37
N ARG A 269 -23.79 -7.75 13.55
CA ARG A 269 -23.65 -6.32 13.81
C ARG A 269 -22.18 -5.97 13.75
N TYR A 270 -21.82 -5.02 12.90
CA TYR A 270 -20.47 -4.51 12.75
C TYR A 270 -20.49 -3.01 13.00
N THR A 271 -19.60 -2.48 13.81
CA THR A 271 -19.44 -1.01 13.91
C THR A 271 -18.26 -0.61 13.04
N THR A 272 -18.43 0.33 12.12
CA THR A 272 -17.33 0.82 11.29
C THR A 272 -16.22 1.38 12.17
N GLN A 273 -14.98 1.01 11.85
CA GLN A 273 -13.80 1.30 12.66
C GLN A 273 -12.89 2.30 11.95
N ALA A 274 -11.99 2.91 12.71
CA ALA A 274 -10.90 3.68 12.14
C ALA A 274 -9.96 2.78 11.33
N SER A 275 -9.44 3.32 10.22
CA SER A 275 -8.35 2.73 9.45
C SER A 275 -7.09 2.59 10.32
N GLN A 276 -6.21 1.67 9.91
CA GLN A 276 -4.91 1.50 10.55
C GLN A 276 -3.86 2.39 9.92
N ALA A 277 -3.04 2.98 10.79
CA ALA A 277 -1.91 3.79 10.38
C ALA A 277 -0.90 2.99 9.53
N VAL A 278 -0.48 3.58 8.41
CA VAL A 278 0.54 3.04 7.49
C VAL A 278 1.76 3.93 7.50
N THR A 279 2.96 3.36 7.44
CA THR A 279 4.19 4.15 7.33
C THR A 279 4.62 4.25 5.87
N TYR A 280 4.96 5.46 5.44
CA TYR A 280 5.53 5.76 4.13
C TYR A 280 6.97 6.22 4.30
N ARG A 281 7.81 5.91 3.31
CA ARG A 281 9.19 6.38 3.21
C ARG A 281 9.33 7.30 2.00
N LEU A 282 9.74 8.53 2.26
CA LEU A 282 10.15 9.50 1.24
C LEU A 282 11.68 9.53 1.13
N THR A 283 12.20 9.42 -0.09
CA THR A 283 13.62 9.59 -0.39
C THR A 283 13.85 10.44 -1.62
N PHE A 284 15.00 11.10 -1.70
CA PHE A 284 15.57 11.63 -2.94
C PHE A 284 17.07 11.83 -2.77
N TRP A 285 17.76 12.07 -3.88
CA TRP A 285 19.16 12.43 -3.91
C TRP A 285 19.33 13.86 -4.40
N ALA A 286 20.25 14.59 -3.78
CA ALA A 286 20.58 15.95 -4.17
C ALA A 286 22.08 16.22 -4.08
N ARG A 287 22.58 17.10 -4.94
CA ARG A 287 24.02 17.38 -5.05
C ARG A 287 24.27 18.82 -5.45
N SER A 288 25.18 19.47 -4.75
CA SER A 288 25.62 20.82 -5.08
C SER A 288 26.33 20.83 -6.45
N THR A 289 25.96 21.78 -7.31
CA THR A 289 26.66 22.02 -8.57
C THR A 289 27.81 23.01 -8.41
N TYR A 290 27.73 23.88 -7.39
CA TYR A 290 28.75 24.85 -6.98
C TYR A 290 29.12 24.68 -5.51
N PRO A 291 30.41 24.80 -5.12
CA PRO A 291 30.85 24.50 -3.76
C PRO A 291 30.49 25.59 -2.73
N ASP A 292 30.37 26.84 -3.17
CA ASP A 292 30.08 27.94 -2.25
C ASP A 292 28.60 27.93 -1.87
N ALA A 293 28.34 28.24 -0.61
CA ALA A 293 27.01 28.34 -0.03
C ALA A 293 26.01 27.23 -0.49
N PRO A 294 26.26 25.93 -0.23
CA PRO A 294 25.39 24.82 -0.65
C PRO A 294 23.94 24.95 -0.18
N ALA A 295 22.97 24.51 -0.98
CA ALA A 295 21.56 24.65 -0.65
C ALA A 295 21.12 23.92 0.63
N ILE A 296 20.01 24.40 1.21
CA ILE A 296 19.31 23.76 2.32
C ILE A 296 17.89 23.44 1.84
N LEU A 297 17.60 22.15 1.66
CA LEU A 297 16.33 21.70 1.12
C LEU A 297 15.38 21.27 2.23
N GLN A 298 14.27 21.98 2.41
CA GLN A 298 13.19 21.58 3.32
C GLN A 298 12.19 20.69 2.59
N VAL A 299 11.75 19.64 3.26
CA VAL A 299 10.80 18.67 2.74
C VAL A 299 9.53 18.72 3.56
N LYS A 300 8.38 18.82 2.90
CA LYS A 300 7.05 18.87 3.52
C LYS A 300 6.11 17.81 2.95
N GLU A 301 5.17 17.40 3.79
CA GLU A 301 3.93 16.71 3.44
C GLU A 301 2.78 17.64 3.84
N GLY A 302 2.06 18.17 2.87
CA GLY A 302 1.10 19.27 3.08
C GLY A 302 1.76 20.45 3.81
N GLU A 303 1.28 20.75 5.02
CA GLU A 303 1.86 21.78 5.87
C GLU A 303 2.91 21.28 6.87
N THR A 304 3.05 19.96 7.00
CA THR A 304 3.97 19.32 7.95
C THR A 304 5.39 19.29 7.40
N VAL A 305 6.36 19.80 8.15
CA VAL A 305 7.80 19.67 7.80
C VAL A 305 8.29 18.28 8.21
N LEU A 306 8.72 17.48 7.23
CA LEU A 306 9.31 16.15 7.44
C LEU A 306 10.78 16.23 7.81
N GLY A 307 11.50 17.23 7.27
CA GLY A 307 12.89 17.46 7.61
C GLY A 307 13.60 18.43 6.68
N THR A 308 14.91 18.54 6.85
CA THR A 308 15.79 19.29 5.97
C THR A 308 16.97 18.43 5.53
N LEU A 309 17.46 18.68 4.31
CA LEU A 309 18.71 18.16 3.78
C LEU A 309 19.67 19.34 3.55
N ASP A 310 20.71 19.42 4.37
CA ASP A 310 21.79 20.39 4.19
C ASP A 310 22.82 19.81 3.22
N LEU A 311 22.98 20.42 2.05
CA LEU A 311 23.95 19.93 1.08
C LEU A 311 25.38 20.26 1.50
N THR A 312 26.31 19.41 1.08
CA THR A 312 27.75 19.64 1.31
C THR A 312 28.33 20.54 0.22
N SER A 313 29.47 21.18 0.50
CA SER A 313 30.24 21.92 -0.53
C SER A 313 31.00 20.98 -1.47
N ASP A 314 31.01 19.68 -1.21
CA ASP A 314 31.66 18.70 -2.08
C ASP A 314 30.76 18.42 -3.29
N THR A 315 31.08 19.06 -4.42
CA THR A 315 30.36 18.88 -5.68
C THR A 315 30.61 17.51 -6.30
N THR A 316 31.27 16.56 -5.63
CA THR A 316 31.46 15.17 -6.08
C THR A 316 30.49 14.17 -5.45
N LEU A 317 29.76 14.57 -4.40
CA LEU A 317 28.95 13.66 -3.59
C LEU A 317 27.45 13.95 -3.72
N TRP A 318 26.69 12.89 -3.98
CA TRP A 318 25.24 12.89 -3.81
C TRP A 318 24.89 12.72 -2.32
N SER A 319 23.98 13.56 -1.83
CA SER A 319 23.43 13.52 -0.47
C SER A 319 22.02 12.96 -0.53
N LYS A 320 21.70 12.01 0.35
CA LYS A 320 20.37 11.38 0.40
C LYS A 320 19.50 12.02 1.47
N PHE A 321 18.28 12.41 1.10
CA PHE A 321 17.20 12.59 2.08
C PHE A 321 16.45 11.26 2.26
N GLN A 322 16.13 10.92 3.49
CA GLN A 322 15.25 9.80 3.81
C GLN A 322 14.46 10.13 5.06
N HIS A 323 13.13 9.99 4.97
CA HIS A 323 12.24 10.19 6.10
C HIS A 323 11.08 9.20 6.04
N ASP A 324 10.78 8.61 7.20
CA ASP A 324 9.64 7.73 7.37
C ASP A 324 8.58 8.48 8.18
N PHE A 325 7.34 8.52 7.68
CA PHE A 325 6.21 9.17 8.36
C PHE A 325 4.96 8.31 8.29
N THR A 326 4.07 8.48 9.26
CA THR A 326 2.88 7.63 9.42
C THR A 326 1.62 8.38 9.02
N VAL A 327 0.79 7.73 8.20
CA VAL A 327 -0.49 8.21 7.68
C VAL A 327 -1.62 7.43 8.37
N PRO A 328 -2.46 8.07 9.20
CA PRO A 328 -3.47 7.38 10.01
C PRO A 328 -4.78 7.07 9.28
N ALA A 329 -5.08 7.79 8.20
CA ALA A 329 -6.27 7.66 7.37
C ALA A 329 -5.91 8.05 5.93
N ASP A 330 -6.75 7.67 4.96
CA ASP A 330 -6.52 8.03 3.57
C ASP A 330 -6.45 9.55 3.44
N THR A 331 -5.48 10.05 2.67
CA THR A 331 -5.27 11.49 2.52
C THR A 331 -4.67 11.82 1.16
N ASP A 332 -5.31 12.75 0.47
CA ASP A 332 -4.68 13.47 -0.63
C ASP A 332 -3.84 14.60 -0.05
N THR A 333 -2.57 14.65 -0.41
CA THR A 333 -1.60 15.62 0.12
C THR A 333 -0.58 15.99 -0.95
N LYS A 334 0.27 16.96 -0.62
CA LYS A 334 1.36 17.41 -1.50
C LYS A 334 2.70 17.11 -0.85
N ILE A 335 3.59 16.43 -1.59
CA ILE A 335 5.00 16.38 -1.21
C ILE A 335 5.70 17.58 -1.84
N GLU A 336 6.41 18.37 -1.02
CA GLU A 336 7.09 19.59 -1.45
C GLU A 336 8.57 19.56 -1.03
N ILE A 337 9.45 19.93 -1.96
CA ILE A 337 10.85 20.28 -1.69
C ILE A 337 11.02 21.78 -1.92
N ARG A 338 11.50 22.48 -0.90
CA ARG A 338 11.68 23.93 -0.88
C ARG A 338 13.13 24.28 -0.61
N ASP A 339 13.64 25.25 -1.35
CA ASP A 339 14.96 25.83 -1.07
C ASP A 339 14.85 26.90 0.02
N LEU A 340 15.57 26.71 1.11
CA LEU A 340 15.61 27.63 2.26
C LEU A 340 16.78 28.60 2.20
N ARG A 341 17.81 28.30 1.42
CA ARG A 341 18.94 29.21 1.27
C ARG A 341 18.62 30.19 0.14
N LEU A 342 19.10 31.42 0.32
CA LEU A 342 18.69 32.56 -0.50
C LEU A 342 19.87 33.48 -0.81
N VAL A 343 20.86 32.96 -1.53
CA VAL A 343 22.09 33.71 -1.87
C VAL A 343 22.30 33.79 -3.38
N ALA A 344 22.92 34.88 -3.84
CA ALA A 344 23.16 35.11 -5.27
C ALA A 344 24.38 34.37 -5.83
N SER A 345 25.23 33.81 -4.95
CA SER A 345 26.44 33.09 -5.34
C SER A 345 26.52 31.80 -4.53
N GLY A 346 26.44 30.68 -5.23
CA GLY A 346 26.20 29.38 -4.61
C GLY A 346 24.74 28.99 -4.70
N ASP A 347 24.32 28.08 -3.81
CA ASP A 347 22.92 27.65 -3.70
C ASP A 347 22.38 26.87 -4.92
N ASP A 348 23.29 26.44 -5.78
CA ASP A 348 22.97 25.74 -7.01
C ASP A 348 23.13 24.23 -6.81
N PHE A 349 22.16 23.46 -7.29
CA PHE A 349 22.09 22.03 -7.01
C PHE A 349 21.33 21.26 -8.07
N CYS A 350 21.49 19.95 -8.04
CA CYS A 350 20.63 19.01 -8.75
C CYS A 350 19.82 18.18 -7.75
N ILE A 351 18.62 17.77 -8.14
CA ILE A 351 17.82 16.75 -7.44
C ILE A 351 17.48 15.61 -8.39
N ASP A 352 17.39 14.40 -7.85
CA ASP A 352 17.16 13.17 -8.61
C ASP A 352 16.56 12.05 -7.74
N ASP A 353 16.02 11.02 -8.39
CA ASP A 353 15.52 9.77 -7.78
C ASP A 353 14.54 9.98 -6.60
N ILE A 354 13.54 10.83 -6.80
CA ILE A 354 12.50 11.08 -5.81
C ILE A 354 11.58 9.84 -5.73
N SER A 355 11.46 9.25 -4.54
CA SER A 355 10.62 8.09 -4.29
C SER A 355 9.79 8.24 -3.03
N LEU A 356 8.54 7.82 -3.10
CA LEU A 356 7.61 7.71 -1.98
C LEU A 356 6.97 6.33 -1.98
N GLU A 357 7.30 5.51 -0.99
CA GLU A 357 6.92 4.11 -0.95
C GLU A 357 6.18 3.77 0.35
N LYS A 358 5.11 2.98 0.23
CA LYS A 358 4.44 2.35 1.37
C LYS A 358 5.37 1.29 1.97
N LEU A 359 5.52 1.29 3.29
CA LEU A 359 6.26 0.26 4.04
C LEU A 359 5.28 -0.77 4.60
N ASP A 360 5.56 -2.05 4.33
CA ASP A 360 4.80 -3.21 4.82
C ASP A 360 5.15 -3.63 6.26
#